data_AF-A0AA86YLX9-F1
#
_entry.id   AF-A0AA86YLX9-F1
#
_cell.length_a   1.000
_cell.length_b   1.000
_cell.length_c   1.000
_cell.angle_alpha   90.00
_cell.angle_beta   90.00
_cell.angle_gamma   90.00
#
_symmetry.space_group_name_H-M   'P 1'
#
loop_
_entity.id
_entity.type
_entity.pdbx_description
1 polymer ?
#
loop_
_entity_poly.entity_id
_entity_poly.type
_entity_poly.pdbx_seq_one_letter_code
_entity_poly.pdbx_strand_id
1 'polypeptide(L)'
;MKGYFLFILTFFFSGIVYADDYLYNYRYGTGSPYGYNYDVSGTDDYGESVSGNIDIQGKYGTGIITNSDGEEVDVDVEWDGYGELIAEDADGNSYELSVD
;
A
#
# COMPACT_ATOMS: atom_id res chain seq x y z
N MET A 1 20.01 -38.41 -7.57
CA MET A 1 18.56 -38.18 -7.56
C MET A 1 18.28 -37.03 -6.60
N LYS A 2 17.44 -36.08 -7.03
CA LYS A 2 17.14 -34.80 -6.37
C LYS A 2 16.40 -35.03 -5.05
N GLY A 3 16.86 -34.41 -3.97
CA GLY A 3 16.09 -34.29 -2.73
C GLY A 3 15.47 -32.90 -2.67
N TYR A 4 14.17 -32.80 -2.97
CA TYR A 4 13.42 -31.56 -2.83
C TYR A 4 13.12 -31.33 -1.34
N PHE A 5 13.51 -30.18 -0.81
CA PHE A 5 13.09 -29.74 0.52
C PHE A 5 11.72 -29.04 0.35
N LEU A 6 10.67 -29.67 0.87
CA LEU A 6 9.31 -29.17 0.81
C LEU A 6 9.07 -28.28 2.04
N PHE A 7 9.09 -26.96 1.86
CA PHE A 7 8.64 -26.02 2.87
C PHE A 7 7.15 -25.75 2.64
N ILE A 8 6.28 -26.40 3.42
CA ILE A 8 4.85 -26.07 3.41
C ILE A 8 4.67 -24.92 4.39
N LEU A 9 4.52 -23.71 3.85
CA LEU A 9 4.10 -22.55 4.63
C LEU A 9 2.58 -22.47 4.58
N THR A 10 1.91 -23.10 5.54
CA THR A 10 0.46 -22.95 5.71
C THR A 10 0.17 -21.63 6.41
N PHE A 11 -0.28 -20.63 5.65
CA PHE A 11 -0.94 -19.46 6.23
C PHE A 11 -2.42 -19.75 6.45
N PHE A 12 -2.83 -19.80 7.71
CA PHE A 12 -4.23 -19.75 8.09
C PHE A 12 -4.61 -18.29 8.33
N PHE A 13 -5.22 -17.62 7.35
CA PHE A 13 -5.97 -16.41 7.63
C PHE A 13 -7.41 -16.80 8.01
N SER A 14 -7.64 -16.97 9.31
CA SER A 14 -8.97 -16.92 9.89
C SER A 14 -9.24 -15.48 10.30
N GLY A 15 -9.87 -14.71 9.42
CA GLY A 15 -10.36 -13.38 9.76
C GLY A 15 -11.58 -13.05 8.92
N ILE A 16 -12.77 -13.25 9.47
CA ILE A 16 -13.94 -12.46 9.08
C ILE A 16 -14.20 -11.50 10.24
N VAL A 17 -14.84 -10.37 9.90
CA VAL A 17 -15.45 -9.32 10.74
C VAL A 17 -14.44 -8.23 11.15
N TYR A 18 -14.62 -6.92 10.95
CA TYR A 18 -15.82 -6.06 10.99
C TYR A 18 -15.80 -4.95 9.90
N ALA A 19 -16.98 -4.42 9.58
CA ALA A 19 -17.13 -3.22 8.77
C ALA A 19 -16.58 -2.05 9.57
N ASP A 20 -15.40 -1.59 9.20
CA ASP A 20 -14.82 -0.43 9.83
C ASP A 20 -14.90 0.76 8.89
N ASP A 21 -15.58 1.78 9.39
CA ASP A 21 -15.56 3.17 8.93
C ASP A 21 -14.15 3.79 9.11
N TYR A 22 -13.09 3.08 8.75
CA TYR A 22 -11.78 3.71 8.56
C TYR A 22 -11.96 4.63 7.35
N LEU A 23 -11.58 5.91 7.41
CA LEU A 23 -10.26 6.41 7.11
C LEU A 23 -10.34 7.95 7.24
N TYR A 24 -9.30 8.59 7.76
CA TYR A 24 -9.22 10.05 7.87
C TYR A 24 -8.97 10.70 6.48
N ASN A 25 -10.00 10.74 5.62
CA ASN A 25 -9.84 11.25 4.26
C ASN A 25 -9.85 12.78 4.24
N TYR A 26 -8.69 13.42 4.04
CA TYR A 26 -8.69 14.85 3.74
C TYR A 26 -8.95 15.07 2.25
N ARG A 27 -10.20 15.43 1.93
CA ARG A 27 -10.58 15.82 0.57
C ARG A 27 -10.14 17.25 0.28
N TYR A 28 -9.46 17.45 -0.84
CA TYR A 28 -9.07 18.78 -1.32
C TYR A 28 -9.51 19.05 -2.77
N GLY A 29 -9.58 20.33 -3.12
CA GLY A 29 -10.04 20.81 -4.43
C GLY A 29 -11.56 21.02 -4.53
N THR A 30 -11.98 21.94 -5.40
CA THR A 30 -13.41 22.26 -5.66
C THR A 30 -13.92 21.70 -6.99
N GLY A 31 -13.03 21.18 -7.84
CA GLY A 31 -13.34 20.55 -9.13
C GLY A 31 -13.24 19.03 -9.09
N SER A 32 -13.80 18.37 -10.10
CA SER A 32 -13.65 16.92 -10.31
C SER A 32 -12.44 16.63 -11.21
N PRO A 33 -11.63 15.60 -10.93
CA PRO A 33 -11.70 14.72 -9.76
C PRO A 33 -11.19 15.40 -8.49
N TYR A 34 -11.78 15.03 -7.36
CA TYR A 34 -11.31 15.47 -6.04
C TYR A 34 -10.01 14.77 -5.69
N GLY A 35 -9.14 15.47 -4.95
CA GLY A 35 -7.96 14.87 -4.35
C GLY A 35 -8.28 14.34 -2.95
N TYR A 36 -7.69 13.21 -2.62
CA TYR A 36 -7.79 12.57 -1.31
C TYR A 36 -6.39 12.32 -0.79
N ASN A 37 -6.19 12.57 0.51
CA ASN A 37 -4.97 12.25 1.23
C ASN A 37 -5.26 11.07 2.17
N TYR A 38 -4.37 10.07 2.19
CA TYR A 38 -4.49 8.86 3.01
C TYR A 38 -3.16 8.55 3.71
N ASP A 39 -3.24 8.16 4.97
CA ASP A 39 -2.17 7.36 5.58
C ASP A 39 -2.30 5.92 5.08
N VAL A 40 -1.16 5.27 4.85
CA VAL A 40 -1.07 3.94 4.26
C VAL A 40 -0.03 3.09 4.98
N SER A 41 -0.26 1.79 5.00
CA SER A 41 0.70 0.79 5.47
C SER A 41 0.72 -0.41 4.53
N GLY A 42 1.83 -1.15 4.50
CA GLY A 42 1.99 -2.22 3.52
C GLY A 42 3.33 -2.93 3.59
N THR A 43 3.71 -3.58 2.49
CA THR A 43 5.00 -4.28 2.35
C THR A 43 5.65 -4.09 0.99
N ASP A 44 6.98 -4.17 0.96
CA ASP A 44 7.75 -4.30 -0.28
C ASP A 44 7.73 -5.75 -0.84
N ASP A 45 8.39 -5.96 -1.97
CA ASP A 45 8.54 -7.28 -2.62
C ASP A 45 9.27 -8.33 -1.76
N TYR A 46 10.01 -7.91 -0.74
CA TYR A 46 10.69 -8.79 0.22
C TYR A 46 9.81 -9.11 1.44
N GLY A 47 8.63 -8.49 1.53
CA GLY A 47 7.70 -8.62 2.66
C GLY A 47 8.09 -7.76 3.85
N GLU A 48 8.97 -6.78 3.67
CA GLU A 48 9.33 -5.82 4.72
C GLU A 48 8.29 -4.70 4.81
N SER A 49 7.97 -4.29 6.03
CA SER A 49 6.92 -3.31 6.27
C SER A 49 7.31 -1.91 5.82
N VAL A 50 6.34 -1.21 5.26
CA VAL A 50 6.40 0.21 4.92
C VAL A 50 5.16 0.93 5.45
N SER A 51 5.28 2.22 5.70
CA SER A 51 4.14 3.08 6.05
C SER A 51 4.36 4.48 5.53
N GLY A 52 3.31 5.21 5.19
CA GLY A 52 3.47 6.53 4.59
C GLY A 52 2.17 7.30 4.47
N ASN A 53 2.25 8.37 3.68
CA ASN A 53 1.13 9.22 3.36
C ASN A 53 1.11 9.48 1.85
N ILE A 54 -0.07 9.35 1.24
CA ILE A 54 -0.26 9.49 -0.20
C ILE A 54 -1.36 10.51 -0.52
N ASP A 55 -1.24 11.14 -1.68
CA ASP A 55 -2.24 11.98 -2.29
C ASP A 55 -2.69 11.36 -3.63
N ILE A 56 -3.99 11.12 -3.79
CA ILE A 56 -4.56 10.48 -4.98
C ILE A 56 -5.70 11.29 -5.59
N GLN A 57 -5.71 11.39 -6.92
CA GLN A 57 -6.75 12.04 -7.71
C GLN A 57 -7.25 11.10 -8.80
N GLY A 58 -8.50 10.63 -8.67
CA GLY A 58 -9.01 9.60 -9.57
C GLY A 58 -8.32 8.25 -9.32
N LYS A 59 -7.68 7.68 -10.34
CA LYS A 59 -7.00 6.38 -10.24
C LYS A 59 -5.55 6.47 -9.73
N TYR A 60 -4.89 7.61 -9.96
CA TYR A 60 -3.44 7.76 -9.81
C TYR A 60 -3.08 8.86 -8.82
N GLY A 61 -1.96 8.70 -8.14
CA GLY A 61 -1.47 9.60 -7.11
C GLY A 61 0.03 9.48 -6.90
N THR A 62 0.51 10.17 -5.87
CA THR A 62 1.91 10.12 -5.42
C THR A 62 1.96 10.17 -3.91
N GLY A 63 3.06 9.74 -3.30
CA GLY A 63 3.27 9.94 -1.87
C GLY A 63 4.68 9.63 -1.42
N ILE A 64 4.86 9.63 -0.11
CA ILE A 64 6.12 9.24 0.53
C ILE A 64 5.82 8.10 1.50
N ILE A 65 6.57 7.02 1.36
CA ILE A 65 6.59 5.90 2.31
C ILE A 65 7.92 5.86 3.05
N THR A 66 7.92 5.34 4.27
CA THR A 66 9.11 5.07 5.07
C THR A 66 9.30 3.56 5.18
N ASN A 67 10.50 3.07 4.84
CA ASN A 67 10.85 1.66 4.96
C ASN A 67 11.26 1.26 6.38
N SER A 68 11.56 -0.03 6.58
CA SER A 68 12.00 -0.63 7.83
C SER A 68 13.29 0.01 8.40
N ASP A 69 14.15 0.51 7.52
CA ASP A 69 15.40 1.21 7.85
C ASP A 69 15.18 2.69 8.20
N GLY A 70 13.95 3.20 8.06
CA GLY A 70 13.59 4.59 8.32
C GLY A 70 13.91 5.54 7.17
N GLU A 71 14.20 5.03 5.98
CA GLU A 71 14.43 5.81 4.76
C GLU A 71 13.11 6.18 4.10
N GLU A 72 13.00 7.43 3.65
CA GLU A 72 11.84 7.94 2.90
C GLU A 72 12.02 7.65 1.41
N VAL A 73 10.95 7.16 0.78
CA VAL A 73 10.89 6.79 -0.63
C VAL A 73 9.70 7.50 -1.28
N ASP A 74 9.97 8.30 -2.30
CA ASP A 74 8.93 8.88 -3.16
C ASP A 74 8.35 7.79 -4.07
N VAL A 75 7.02 7.69 -4.13
CA VAL A 75 6.32 6.67 -4.91
C VAL A 75 5.19 7.25 -5.75
N ASP A 76 5.03 6.71 -6.96
CA ASP A 76 3.79 6.82 -7.74
C ASP A 76 2.82 5.73 -7.27
N VAL A 77 1.54 6.05 -7.12
CA VAL A 77 0.54 5.10 -6.62
C VAL A 77 -0.66 4.96 -7.55
N GLU A 78 -1.22 3.76 -7.63
CA GLU A 78 -2.49 3.49 -8.30
C GLU A 78 -3.42 2.62 -7.46
N TRP A 79 -4.73 2.90 -7.55
CA TRP A 79 -5.74 2.00 -7.01
C TRP A 79 -5.75 0.67 -7.78
N ASP A 80 -5.57 -0.43 -7.06
CA ASP A 80 -5.77 -1.80 -7.57
C ASP A 80 -7.05 -2.45 -7.01
N GLY A 81 -7.56 -1.94 -5.89
CA GLY A 81 -8.78 -2.44 -5.27
C GLY A 81 -9.44 -1.46 -4.32
N TYR A 82 -10.49 -1.91 -3.65
CA TYR A 82 -11.11 -1.13 -2.59
C TYR A 82 -10.18 -1.10 -1.38
N GLY A 83 -9.54 0.05 -1.15
CA GLY A 83 -8.59 0.23 -0.07
C GLY A 83 -7.20 -0.34 -0.34
N GLU A 84 -6.95 -0.87 -1.54
CA GLU A 84 -5.70 -1.49 -1.94
C GLU A 84 -5.03 -0.70 -3.07
N LEU A 85 -3.74 -0.44 -2.92
CA LEU A 85 -2.92 0.35 -3.81
C LEU A 85 -1.66 -0.43 -4.20
N ILE A 86 -1.21 -0.21 -5.43
CA ILE A 86 0.15 -0.55 -5.85
C ILE A 86 0.94 0.74 -5.93
N ALA A 87 2.12 0.74 -5.32
CA ALA A 87 3.08 1.83 -5.39
C ALA A 87 4.35 1.38 -6.12
N GLU A 88 4.96 2.28 -6.88
CA GLU A 88 6.24 2.05 -7.55
C GLU A 88 7.16 3.26 -7.32
N ASP A 89 8.42 3.02 -6.96
CA ASP A 89 9.43 4.07 -6.86
C ASP A 89 10.13 4.33 -8.22
N ALA A 90 11.00 5.33 -8.26
CA ALA A 90 11.71 5.70 -9.49
C ALA A 90 12.69 4.62 -10.00
N ASP A 91 13.10 3.67 -9.14
CA ASP A 91 13.99 2.56 -9.47
C ASP A 91 13.20 1.31 -9.94
N GLY A 92 11.87 1.36 -9.87
CA GLY A 92 10.97 0.28 -10.27
C GLY A 92 10.72 -0.75 -9.17
N ASN A 93 11.02 -0.44 -7.91
CA ASN A 93 10.64 -1.28 -6.78
C ASN A 93 9.15 -1.11 -6.50
N SER A 94 8.44 -2.22 -6.27
CA SER A 94 6.99 -2.24 -6.04
C SER A 94 6.64 -2.45 -4.57
N TYR A 95 5.50 -1.89 -4.17
CA TYR A 95 4.95 -2.02 -2.83
C TYR A 95 3.44 -2.25 -2.88
N GLU A 96 2.98 -3.21 -2.10
CA GLU A 96 1.56 -3.46 -1.85
C GLU A 96 1.14 -2.65 -0.63
N LEU A 97 0.22 -1.69 -0.80
CA LEU A 97 -0.22 -0.79 0.26
C LEU A 97 -1.73 -0.88 0.48
N SER A 98 -2.15 -0.71 1.72
CA SER A 98 -3.54 -0.54 2.11
C SER A 98 -3.72 0.80 2.84
N VAL A 99 -4.90 1.40 2.72
CA VAL A 99 -5.26 2.62 3.46
C VAL A 99 -5.62 2.33 4.92
N ASP A 100 -5.18 3.21 5.84
CA ASP A 100 -5.29 3.05 7.31
C ASP A 100 -6.46 3.78 7.99
#